data_AF-A0AA47NSC8-F1
#
_entry.id   AF-A0AA47NSC8-F1
#
_cell.length_a   1.000
_cell.length_b   1.000
_cell.length_c   1.000
_cell.angle_alpha   90.00
_cell.angle_beta   90.00
_cell.angle_gamma   90.00
#
_symmetry.space_group_name_H-M   'P 1'
#
loop_
_entity.id
_entity.type
_entity.pdbx_description
1 polymer ?
#
loop_
_entity_poly.entity_id
_entity_poly.type
_entity_poly.pdbx_seq_one_letter_code
_entity_poly.pdbx_strand_id
1 'polypeptide(L)'
;MEHSLLEKKLSASTLRVYVAAISSRHIKVDSQTVGSHSLVTRFLKGAQQRNPPRAVRVPSWDLPLVLGALRLPLFEPLDQAPLKWLSAKIAFLLAIASAKRASELHALSVSEQCIRWNSDGTGVALWPNPSFFPKRLPSAHYNQVIELAAYGPSHPPDEEASSAELLCPVRALRCYIQKTAGFRQSDGLFVCYGGLRKGQALSRQRLSKWVVEVIEEAYKSRGLPLLLNIRGHSTRSVSTSWAALRGVPLSEICAAASWASACTFARFYRVNVAAHHAVAAAVFQEPSGPS
;
A
#
# COMPACT_ATOMS: atom_id res chain seq x y z
N MET A 1 38.03 -8.71 -20.86
CA MET A 1 37.09 -8.41 -19.75
C MET A 1 35.88 -7.73 -20.34
N GLU A 2 34.92 -8.51 -20.84
CA GLU A 2 33.63 -7.98 -21.28
C GLU A 2 32.76 -7.80 -20.04
N HIS A 3 32.38 -6.56 -19.74
CA HIS A 3 31.49 -6.21 -18.64
C HIS A 3 30.11 -5.86 -19.22
N SER A 4 29.48 -6.82 -19.91
CA SER A 4 28.16 -6.54 -20.45
C SER A 4 27.14 -6.46 -19.31
N LEU A 5 26.38 -5.38 -19.23
CA LEU A 5 25.31 -5.20 -18.24
C LEU A 5 24.23 -6.30 -18.32
N LEU A 6 24.17 -7.02 -19.45
CA LEU A 6 23.34 -8.21 -19.65
C LEU A 6 23.85 -9.43 -18.86
N GLU A 7 25.16 -9.60 -18.73
CA GLU A 7 25.77 -10.73 -18.02
C GLU A 7 25.56 -10.60 -16.51
N LYS A 8 25.47 -9.36 -16.03
CA LYS A 8 25.03 -9.04 -14.66
C LYS A 8 23.53 -9.30 -14.41
N LYS A 9 22.80 -9.88 -15.38
CA LYS A 9 21.36 -10.19 -15.33
C LYS A 9 20.48 -9.01 -14.89
N LEU A 10 20.89 -7.78 -15.20
CA LEU A 10 20.07 -6.61 -14.88
C LEU A 10 18.72 -6.71 -15.59
N SER A 11 17.68 -6.19 -14.96
CA SER A 11 16.35 -6.15 -15.57
C SER A 11 16.35 -5.21 -16.78
N ALA A 12 15.52 -5.51 -17.77
CA ALA A 12 15.36 -4.65 -18.94
C ALA A 12 14.90 -3.23 -18.58
N SER A 13 14.19 -3.05 -17.46
CA SER A 13 13.83 -1.72 -16.96
C SER A 13 15.03 -0.91 -16.48
N THR A 14 16.01 -1.53 -15.82
CA THR A 14 17.26 -0.87 -15.42
C THR A 14 18.08 -0.43 -16.64
N LEU A 15 18.19 -1.29 -17.66
CA LEU A 15 18.88 -0.93 -18.90
C LEU A 15 18.23 0.27 -19.60
N ARG A 16 16.90 0.33 -19.62
CA ARG A 16 16.16 1.50 -20.15
C ARG A 16 16.48 2.79 -19.40
N VAL A 17 16.64 2.73 -18.08
CA VAL A 17 17.01 3.91 -17.27
C VAL A 17 18.40 4.41 -17.67
N TYR A 18 19.38 3.51 -17.82
CA TYR A 18 20.72 3.90 -18.29
C TYR A 18 20.70 4.49 -19.70
N VAL A 19 19.98 3.84 -20.62
CA VAL A 19 19.82 4.36 -21.99
C VAL A 19 19.16 5.75 -21.97
N ALA A 20 18.12 5.95 -21.16
CA ALA A 20 17.47 7.26 -21.03
C ALA A 20 18.42 8.33 -20.47
N ALA A 21 19.22 7.99 -19.46
CA ALA A 21 20.20 8.91 -18.89
C ALA A 21 21.24 9.33 -19.93
N ILE A 22 21.79 8.36 -20.69
CA ILE A 22 22.71 8.65 -21.80
C ILE A 22 22.03 9.52 -22.85
N SER A 23 20.83 9.13 -23.29
CA SER A 23 20.06 9.86 -24.31
C SER A 23 19.78 11.31 -23.93
N SER A 24 19.63 11.60 -22.63
CA SER A 24 19.33 12.95 -22.16
C SER A 24 20.51 13.93 -22.24
N ARG A 25 21.74 13.41 -22.33
CA ARG A 25 22.98 14.22 -22.34
C ARG A 25 23.87 13.99 -23.56
N HIS A 26 23.61 12.95 -24.35
CA HIS A 26 24.41 12.62 -25.52
C HIS A 26 23.94 13.40 -26.76
N ILE A 27 24.89 13.77 -27.62
CA ILE A 27 24.59 14.34 -28.94
C ILE A 27 23.75 13.36 -29.78
N LYS A 28 23.03 13.88 -30.77
CA LYS A 28 22.29 13.03 -31.69
C LYS A 28 23.24 12.15 -32.51
N VAL A 29 22.85 10.90 -32.74
CA VAL A 29 23.51 9.93 -33.62
C VAL A 29 22.52 9.63 -34.74
N ASP A 30 22.96 9.73 -35.99
CA ASP A 30 22.09 9.58 -37.18
C ASP A 30 20.84 10.48 -37.11
N SER A 31 21.03 11.73 -36.66
CA SER A 31 19.97 12.73 -36.43
C SER A 31 18.89 12.33 -35.39
N GLN A 32 19.14 11.28 -34.60
CA GLN A 32 18.23 10.76 -33.59
C GLN A 32 18.88 10.74 -32.20
N THR A 33 18.07 10.66 -31.14
CA THR A 33 18.63 10.42 -29.79
C THR A 33 19.17 8.99 -29.71
N VAL A 34 20.18 8.77 -28.87
CA VAL A 34 20.75 7.43 -28.65
C VAL A 34 19.66 6.41 -28.29
N GLY A 35 18.69 6.78 -27.46
CA GLY A 35 17.61 5.91 -27.01
C GLY A 35 16.58 5.59 -28.07
N SER A 36 16.43 6.43 -29.11
CA SER A 36 15.56 6.17 -30.26
C SER A 36 16.27 5.39 -31.37
N HIS A 37 17.60 5.29 -31.33
CA HIS A 37 18.36 4.58 -32.34
C HIS A 37 17.93 3.11 -32.47
N SER A 38 17.83 2.61 -33.71
CA SER A 38 17.24 1.30 -34.03
C SER A 38 17.98 0.14 -33.34
N LEU A 39 19.31 0.18 -33.29
CA LEU A 39 20.14 -0.82 -32.62
C LEU A 39 19.92 -0.84 -31.11
N VAL A 40 19.80 0.33 -30.47
CA VAL A 40 19.56 0.44 -29.02
C VAL A 40 18.17 -0.09 -28.68
N THR A 41 17.17 0.26 -29.49
CA THR A 41 15.81 -0.25 -29.33
C THR A 41 15.75 -1.78 -29.51
N ARG A 42 16.44 -2.32 -30.52
CA ARG A 42 16.52 -3.78 -30.76
C ARG A 42 17.24 -4.50 -29.62
N PHE A 43 18.34 -3.93 -29.12
CA PHE A 43 19.06 -4.42 -27.95
C PHE A 43 18.15 -4.48 -26.71
N LEU A 44 17.42 -3.40 -26.40
CA LEU A 44 16.50 -3.36 -25.26
C LEU A 44 15.33 -4.35 -25.39
N LYS A 45 14.84 -4.58 -26.61
CA LYS A 45 13.84 -5.63 -26.89
C LYS A 45 14.42 -7.02 -26.63
N GLY A 46 15.62 -7.31 -27.14
CA GLY A 46 16.32 -8.58 -26.88
C GLY A 46 16.60 -8.80 -25.39
N ALA A 47 17.02 -7.77 -24.67
CA ALA A 47 17.22 -7.81 -23.22
C ALA A 47 15.94 -8.16 -22.46
N GLN A 48 14.80 -7.58 -22.86
CA GLN A 48 13.50 -7.89 -22.27
C GLN A 48 13.05 -9.32 -22.58
N GLN A 49 13.31 -9.82 -23.79
CA GLN A 49 12.96 -11.20 -24.15
C GLN A 49 13.82 -12.22 -23.40
N ARG A 50 15.12 -11.94 -23.21
CA ARG A 50 16.03 -12.81 -22.45
C ARG A 50 15.72 -12.85 -20.95
N ASN A 51 15.25 -11.74 -20.37
CA ASN A 51 14.89 -11.65 -18.95
C ASN A 51 13.53 -10.94 -18.80
N PRO A 52 12.41 -11.63 -19.11
CA PRO A 52 11.10 -11.02 -19.09
C PRO A 52 10.74 -10.57 -17.67
N PRO A 53 10.11 -9.39 -17.49
CA PRO A 53 9.66 -8.97 -16.17
C PRO A 53 8.68 -9.99 -15.57
N ARG A 54 9.03 -10.54 -14.41
CA ARG A 54 8.12 -11.45 -13.69
C ARG A 54 6.97 -10.65 -13.10
N ALA A 55 5.78 -10.81 -13.67
CA ALA A 55 4.56 -10.25 -13.09
C ALA A 55 4.24 -11.03 -11.80
N VAL A 56 4.12 -10.31 -10.68
CA VAL A 56 3.62 -10.90 -9.43
C VAL A 56 2.13 -11.15 -9.61
N ARG A 57 1.73 -12.42 -9.68
CA ARG A 57 0.33 -12.84 -9.88
C ARG A 57 -0.33 -13.35 -8.62
N VAL A 58 0.45 -13.74 -7.61
CA VAL A 58 -0.03 -14.24 -6.33
C VAL A 58 0.33 -13.21 -5.27
N PRO A 59 -0.57 -12.86 -4.34
CA PRO A 59 -0.26 -11.95 -3.27
C PRO A 59 0.87 -12.52 -2.41
N SER A 60 1.81 -11.68 -2.00
CA SER A 60 2.94 -12.06 -1.15
C SER A 60 2.55 -12.23 0.33
N TRP A 61 1.27 -12.08 0.68
CA TRP A 61 0.71 -12.24 2.03
C TRP A 61 -0.82 -12.25 1.96
N ASP A 62 -1.47 -12.71 3.02
CA ASP A 62 -2.93 -12.89 3.12
C ASP A 62 -3.59 -11.75 3.91
N LEU A 63 -4.52 -11.02 3.27
CA LEU A 63 -5.20 -9.87 3.89
C LEU A 63 -6.14 -10.28 5.04
N PRO A 64 -7.09 -11.22 4.87
CA PRO A 64 -7.85 -11.80 5.96
C PRO A 64 -7.02 -12.17 7.19
N LEU A 65 -5.87 -12.83 7.01
CA LEU A 65 -4.96 -13.19 8.10
C LEU A 65 -4.47 -11.95 8.87
N VAL A 66 -3.97 -10.95 8.15
CA VAL A 66 -3.46 -9.71 8.76
C VAL A 66 -4.58 -8.94 9.46
N LEU A 67 -5.76 -8.84 8.84
CA LEU A 67 -6.93 -8.23 9.46
C LEU A 67 -7.35 -9.00 10.73
N GLY A 68 -7.25 -10.32 10.74
CA GLY A 68 -7.48 -11.14 11.93
C GLY A 68 -6.50 -10.82 13.04
N ALA A 69 -5.20 -10.69 12.72
CA ALA A 69 -4.16 -10.37 13.70
C ALA A 69 -4.31 -8.95 14.30
N LEU A 70 -4.78 -7.97 13.52
CA LEU A 70 -5.02 -6.60 13.99
C LEU A 70 -6.09 -6.49 15.09
N ARG A 71 -6.84 -7.55 15.37
CA ARG A 71 -7.85 -7.62 16.44
C ARG A 71 -7.30 -8.20 17.75
N LEU A 72 -6.06 -8.67 17.76
CA LEU A 72 -5.45 -9.36 18.90
C LEU A 72 -4.83 -8.37 19.91
N PRO A 73 -4.49 -8.83 21.14
CA PRO A 73 -4.03 -7.97 22.25
C PRO A 73 -2.81 -7.07 21.98
N LEU A 74 -2.02 -7.35 20.94
CA LEU A 74 -0.91 -6.48 20.54
C LEU A 74 -1.37 -5.13 19.96
N PHE A 75 -2.57 -5.13 19.40
CA PHE A 75 -3.16 -4.04 18.63
C PHE A 75 -4.44 -3.48 19.28
N GLU A 76 -5.05 -4.23 20.21
CA GLU A 76 -6.27 -3.89 20.91
C GLU A 76 -6.17 -4.25 22.41
N PRO A 77 -6.86 -3.54 23.31
CA PRO A 77 -7.63 -2.32 23.01
C PRO A 77 -6.70 -1.14 22.70
N LEU A 78 -7.14 -0.21 21.84
CA LEU A 78 -6.27 0.85 21.28
C LEU A 78 -5.61 1.75 22.34
N ASP A 79 -6.27 1.96 23.47
CA ASP A 79 -5.84 2.73 24.64
C ASP A 79 -4.69 2.06 25.42
N GLN A 80 -4.65 0.74 25.45
CA GLN A 80 -3.58 -0.04 26.10
C GLN A 80 -2.48 -0.47 25.13
N ALA A 81 -2.79 -0.53 23.82
CA ALA A 81 -1.83 -0.91 22.80
C ALA A 81 -0.58 0.00 22.83
N PRO A 82 0.64 -0.57 22.79
CA PRO A 82 1.87 0.21 22.72
C PRO A 82 1.84 1.15 21.53
N LEU A 83 2.28 2.40 21.72
CA LEU A 83 2.20 3.43 20.68
C LEU A 83 2.84 3.01 19.36
N LYS A 84 3.91 2.20 19.38
CA LYS A 84 4.50 1.57 18.20
C LYS A 84 3.46 0.82 17.36
N TRP A 85 2.69 -0.07 17.99
CA TRP A 85 1.75 -0.95 17.31
C TRP A 85 0.47 -0.25 16.93
N LEU A 86 0.01 0.71 17.74
CA LEU A 86 -1.04 1.65 17.31
C LEU A 86 -0.64 2.41 16.05
N SER A 87 0.58 2.97 16.02
CA SER A 87 1.11 3.72 14.87
C SER A 87 1.21 2.84 13.62
N ALA A 88 1.68 1.59 13.79
CA ALA A 88 1.80 0.65 12.68
C ALA A 88 0.42 0.20 12.18
N LYS A 89 -0.54 -0.03 13.08
CA LYS A 89 -1.93 -0.37 12.77
C LYS A 89 -2.60 0.71 11.95
N ILE A 90 -2.56 1.98 12.39
CA ILE A 90 -3.19 3.06 11.63
C ILE A 90 -2.50 3.26 10.26
N ALA A 91 -1.18 3.11 10.18
CA ALA A 91 -0.46 3.15 8.90
C ALA A 91 -0.91 2.04 7.94
N PHE A 92 -1.09 0.81 8.44
CA PHE A 92 -1.57 -0.31 7.64
C PHE A 92 -3.03 -0.10 7.20
N LEU A 93 -3.93 0.24 8.12
CA LEU A 93 -5.35 0.48 7.84
C LEU A 93 -5.55 1.59 6.80
N LEU A 94 -4.84 2.72 6.94
CA LEU A 94 -4.90 3.78 5.93
C LEU A 94 -4.35 3.33 4.57
N ALA A 95 -3.29 2.51 4.55
CA ALA A 95 -2.73 1.99 3.30
C ALA A 95 -3.70 1.07 2.55
N ILE A 96 -4.43 0.20 3.25
CA ILE A 96 -5.39 -0.71 2.61
C ILE A 96 -6.72 -0.02 2.29
N ALA A 97 -7.19 0.92 3.11
CA ALA A 97 -8.47 1.60 2.91
C ALA A 97 -8.41 2.63 1.76
N SER A 98 -7.29 3.34 1.63
CA SER A 98 -7.13 4.39 0.63
C SER A 98 -6.47 3.92 -0.68
N ALA A 99 -5.80 2.76 -0.66
CA ALA A 99 -4.91 2.29 -1.73
C ALA A 99 -3.82 3.30 -2.15
N LYS A 100 -3.50 4.31 -1.32
CA LYS A 100 -2.50 5.35 -1.62
C LYS A 100 -1.06 4.85 -1.44
N ARG A 101 -0.09 5.51 -2.09
CA ARG A 101 1.34 5.18 -1.90
C ARG A 101 1.79 5.63 -0.52
N ALA A 102 2.85 5.01 0.01
CA ALA A 102 3.47 5.46 1.26
C ALA A 102 3.88 6.95 1.22
N SER A 103 4.26 7.49 0.06
CA SER A 103 4.55 8.92 -0.09
C SER A 103 3.31 9.82 0.05
N GLU A 104 2.14 9.34 -0.39
CA GLU A 104 0.86 10.07 -0.28
C GLU A 104 0.35 10.00 1.17
N LEU A 105 0.44 8.83 1.81
CA LEU A 105 0.13 8.68 3.24
C LEU A 105 1.04 9.51 4.14
N HIS A 106 2.34 9.58 3.80
CA HIS A 106 3.32 10.41 4.52
C HIS A 106 3.02 11.91 4.39
N ALA A 107 2.33 12.32 3.33
CA ALA A 107 1.96 13.71 3.10
C ALA A 107 0.72 14.15 3.88
N LEU A 108 -0.02 13.22 4.50
CA LEU A 108 -1.18 13.56 5.34
C LEU A 108 -0.75 14.39 6.55
N SER A 109 -1.66 15.22 7.05
CA SER A 109 -1.39 16.15 8.14
C SER A 109 -2.55 16.20 9.14
N VAL A 110 -2.24 16.50 10.41
CA VAL A 110 -3.23 16.80 11.45
C VAL A 110 -3.67 18.26 11.45
N SER A 111 -3.10 19.11 10.59
CA SER A 111 -3.54 20.50 10.42
C SER A 111 -5.02 20.55 10.05
N GLU A 112 -5.76 21.50 10.61
CA GLU A 112 -7.20 21.70 10.36
C GLU A 112 -7.53 21.90 8.87
N GLN A 113 -6.56 22.33 8.06
CA GLN A 113 -6.71 22.45 6.61
C GLN A 113 -6.67 21.10 5.87
N CYS A 114 -6.13 20.06 6.52
CA CYS A 114 -5.86 18.75 5.93
C CYS A 114 -6.71 17.62 6.52
N ILE A 115 -7.44 17.86 7.61
CA ILE A 115 -8.35 16.88 8.23
C ILE A 115 -9.68 17.52 8.56
N ARG A 116 -10.78 16.88 8.14
CA ARG A 116 -12.13 17.29 8.49
C ARG A 116 -12.91 16.09 8.99
N TRP A 117 -13.35 16.15 10.24
CA TRP A 117 -14.25 15.16 10.81
C TRP A 117 -15.68 15.48 10.42
N ASN A 118 -16.48 14.45 10.13
CA ASN A 118 -17.91 14.65 9.94
C ASN A 118 -18.55 15.02 11.29
N SER A 119 -19.52 15.93 11.29
CA SER A 119 -20.18 16.42 12.50
C SER A 119 -20.95 15.34 13.27
N ASP A 120 -21.43 14.33 12.56
CA ASP A 120 -22.12 13.14 13.08
C ASP A 120 -21.15 12.04 13.57
N GLY A 121 -19.84 12.26 13.45
CA GLY A 121 -18.82 11.29 13.83
C GLY A 121 -18.66 10.10 12.87
N THR A 122 -19.42 10.04 11.77
CA THR A 122 -19.50 8.88 10.86
C THR A 122 -18.28 8.71 9.98
N GLY A 123 -17.38 9.69 9.94
CA GLY A 123 -16.23 9.62 9.05
C GLY A 123 -15.24 10.76 9.22
N VAL A 124 -14.25 10.72 8.33
CA VAL A 124 -13.21 11.73 8.22
C VAL A 124 -12.77 11.86 6.76
N ALA A 125 -12.56 13.10 6.34
CA ALA A 125 -11.94 13.45 5.09
C ALA A 125 -10.50 13.92 5.35
N LEU A 126 -9.55 13.37 4.59
CA LEU A 126 -8.12 13.66 4.71
C LEU A 126 -7.57 14.18 3.38
N TRP A 127 -6.82 15.27 3.44
CA TRP A 127 -6.10 15.83 2.30
C TRP A 127 -4.58 15.73 2.54
N PRO A 128 -3.80 15.43 1.49
CA PRO A 128 -2.36 15.64 1.55
C PRO A 128 -2.04 17.12 1.81
N ASN A 129 -0.94 17.37 2.51
CA ASN A 129 -0.40 18.71 2.66
C ASN A 129 -0.22 19.38 1.27
N PRO A 130 -0.70 20.61 1.05
CA PRO A 130 -0.64 21.27 -0.26
C PRO A 130 0.76 21.41 -0.86
N SER A 131 1.82 21.41 -0.02
CA SER A 131 3.22 21.43 -0.47
C SER A 131 3.71 20.08 -1.00
N PHE A 132 2.91 19.02 -0.91
CA PHE A 132 3.27 17.70 -1.43
C PHE A 132 3.01 17.60 -2.95
N PHE A 133 4.07 17.29 -3.69
CA PHE A 133 3.99 17.00 -5.12
C PHE A 133 4.25 15.50 -5.39
N PRO A 134 3.24 14.75 -5.85
CA PRO A 134 3.44 13.34 -6.17
C PRO A 134 4.37 13.17 -7.38
N LYS A 135 5.19 12.10 -7.36
CA LYS A 135 6.14 11.79 -8.46
C LYS A 135 5.47 11.63 -9.83
N ARG A 136 4.19 11.29 -9.84
CA ARG A 136 3.36 11.18 -11.04
C ARG A 136 2.15 12.06 -10.77
N LEU A 137 2.06 13.17 -11.50
CA LEU A 137 0.92 14.09 -11.51
C LEU A 137 0.06 13.74 -12.74
N PRO A 138 -0.90 12.81 -12.67
CA PRO A 138 -1.97 12.83 -13.65
C PRO A 138 -2.82 14.07 -13.36
N SER A 139 -3.04 14.90 -14.39
CA SER A 139 -3.69 16.22 -14.30
C SER A 139 -5.04 16.22 -13.58
N ALA A 140 -5.72 15.07 -13.52
CA ALA A 140 -7.04 14.91 -12.90
C ALA A 140 -7.02 14.56 -11.39
N HIS A 141 -5.85 14.36 -10.75
CA HIS A 141 -5.78 13.83 -9.38
C HIS A 141 -5.06 14.75 -8.37
N TYR A 142 -5.01 16.06 -8.63
CA TYR A 142 -4.48 17.03 -7.67
C TYR A 142 -5.37 17.05 -6.42
N ASN A 143 -4.76 17.04 -5.21
CA ASN A 143 -5.44 17.13 -3.92
C ASN A 143 -6.65 16.21 -3.73
N GLN A 144 -6.58 14.97 -4.24
CA GLN A 144 -7.64 13.99 -3.99
C GLN A 144 -7.83 13.75 -2.50
N VAL A 145 -9.08 13.93 -2.07
CA VAL A 145 -9.53 13.59 -0.72
C VAL A 145 -9.49 12.08 -0.50
N ILE A 146 -9.08 11.66 0.69
CA ILE A 146 -9.28 10.31 1.21
C ILE A 146 -10.45 10.39 2.18
N GLU A 147 -11.59 9.87 1.77
CA GLU A 147 -12.78 9.77 2.62
C GLU A 147 -12.80 8.40 3.30
N LEU A 148 -12.98 8.39 4.61
CA LEU A 148 -13.03 7.18 5.41
C LEU A 148 -14.33 7.20 6.23
N ALA A 149 -15.12 6.13 6.09
CA ALA A 149 -16.25 5.88 6.96
C ALA A 149 -15.80 5.16 8.23
N ALA A 150 -16.42 5.51 9.35
CA ALA A 150 -16.31 4.76 10.60
C ALA A 150 -17.05 3.43 10.44
N TYR A 151 -16.48 2.37 11.00
CA TYR A 151 -17.15 1.07 11.09
C TYR A 151 -17.83 0.96 12.46
N GLY A 152 -19.10 0.52 12.45
CA GLY A 152 -19.94 0.38 13.65
C GLY A 152 -20.68 1.67 14.02
N PRO A 153 -21.85 1.58 14.68
CA PRO A 153 -22.46 2.73 15.32
C PRO A 153 -21.61 3.18 16.52
N SER A 154 -21.82 4.41 16.97
CA SER A 154 -21.22 4.95 18.19
C SER A 154 -21.76 4.19 19.41
N HIS A 155 -21.19 3.03 19.73
CA HIS A 155 -21.59 2.26 20.91
C HIS A 155 -21.21 3.00 22.21
N PRO A 156 -21.99 2.83 23.30
CA PRO A 156 -21.62 3.32 24.61
C PRO A 156 -20.26 2.76 25.07
N PRO A 157 -19.54 3.47 25.98
CA PRO A 157 -18.20 3.06 26.42
C PRO A 157 -18.11 1.68 27.09
N ASP A 158 -19.24 1.13 27.56
CA ASP A 158 -19.31 -0.06 28.41
C ASP A 158 -19.57 -1.37 27.64
N GLU A 159 -19.77 -1.32 26.31
CA GLU A 159 -19.97 -2.52 25.48
C GLU A 159 -18.68 -2.94 24.75
N GLU A 160 -18.47 -4.26 24.64
CA GLU A 160 -17.34 -4.82 23.89
C GLU A 160 -17.43 -4.43 22.41
N ALA A 161 -16.38 -3.77 21.90
CA ALA A 161 -16.33 -3.31 20.52
C ALA A 161 -16.54 -4.47 19.53
N SER A 162 -17.42 -4.27 18.55
CA SER A 162 -17.69 -5.30 17.54
C SER A 162 -16.41 -5.64 16.74
N SER A 163 -16.34 -6.86 16.20
CA SER A 163 -15.19 -7.30 15.38
C SER A 163 -14.88 -6.39 14.18
N ALA A 164 -15.88 -5.62 13.71
CA ALA A 164 -15.71 -4.61 12.66
C ALA A 164 -15.10 -3.30 13.21
N GLU A 165 -15.51 -2.83 14.38
CA GLU A 165 -14.96 -1.65 15.05
C GLU A 165 -13.47 -1.79 15.36
N LEU A 166 -13.02 -3.01 15.69
CA LEU A 166 -11.60 -3.32 15.91
C LEU A 166 -10.72 -2.99 14.69
N LEU A 167 -11.30 -2.91 13.49
CA LEU A 167 -10.63 -2.54 12.24
C LEU A 167 -10.98 -1.13 11.74
N CYS A 168 -11.78 -0.37 12.47
CA CYS A 168 -12.22 0.96 12.07
C CYS A 168 -11.02 1.92 11.92
N PRO A 169 -10.71 2.41 10.70
CA PRO A 169 -9.60 3.33 10.49
C PRO A 169 -9.85 4.68 11.18
N VAL A 170 -11.11 5.12 11.26
CA VAL A 170 -11.52 6.37 11.92
C VAL A 170 -11.27 6.31 13.42
N ARG A 171 -11.66 5.21 14.08
CA ARG A 171 -11.41 4.96 15.52
C ARG A 171 -9.91 4.95 15.83
N ALA A 172 -9.14 4.19 15.06
CA ALA A 172 -7.70 4.10 15.21
C ALA A 172 -7.00 5.45 14.97
N LEU A 173 -7.47 6.23 14.00
CA LEU A 173 -6.94 7.56 13.68
C LEU A 173 -7.17 8.55 14.82
N ARG A 174 -8.39 8.62 15.36
CA ARG A 174 -8.71 9.48 16.51
C ARG A 174 -7.83 9.17 17.71
N CYS A 175 -7.73 7.89 18.08
CA CYS A 175 -6.90 7.44 19.20
C CYS A 175 -5.43 7.80 18.99
N TYR A 176 -4.90 7.57 17.78
CA TYR A 176 -3.51 7.91 17.45
C TYR A 176 -3.24 9.42 17.54
N ILE A 177 -4.13 10.25 16.99
CA ILE A 177 -3.98 11.71 17.06
C ILE A 177 -4.01 12.18 18.52
N GLN A 178 -4.96 11.71 19.33
CA GLN A 178 -5.03 12.03 20.76
C GLN A 178 -3.76 11.60 21.52
N LYS A 179 -3.31 10.34 21.36
CA LYS A 179 -2.11 9.83 22.04
C LYS A 179 -0.82 10.54 21.63
N THR A 180 -0.77 11.12 20.43
CA THR A 180 0.41 11.85 19.95
C THR A 180 0.36 13.35 20.19
N ALA A 181 -0.81 13.91 20.54
CA ALA A 181 -1.02 15.36 20.68
C ALA A 181 -0.01 16.00 21.65
N GLY A 182 0.18 15.41 22.83
CA GLY A 182 1.00 16.00 23.90
C GLY A 182 2.50 16.08 23.63
N PHE A 183 3.03 15.42 22.59
CA PHE A 183 4.47 15.45 22.30
C PHE A 183 4.80 15.73 20.83
N ARG A 184 3.80 15.98 19.99
CA ARG A 184 3.97 16.24 18.56
C ARG A 184 4.76 17.54 18.33
N GLN A 185 5.68 17.51 17.37
CA GLN A 185 6.51 18.65 16.95
C GLN A 185 6.39 18.91 15.43
N SER A 186 5.43 18.25 14.78
CA SER A 186 5.22 18.33 13.34
C SER A 186 3.75 18.11 13.01
N ASP A 187 3.24 18.85 12.04
CA ASP A 187 1.87 18.68 11.56
C ASP A 187 1.68 17.44 10.69
N GLY A 188 2.76 16.77 10.26
CA GLY A 188 2.65 15.55 9.46
C GLY A 188 2.00 14.42 10.25
N LEU A 189 1.00 13.74 9.70
CA LEU A 189 0.13 12.81 10.43
C LEU A 189 0.94 11.82 11.28
N PHE A 190 1.94 11.18 10.70
CA PHE A 190 2.78 10.22 11.42
C PHE A 190 4.04 10.86 12.00
N VAL A 191 4.24 10.65 13.30
CA VAL A 191 5.41 11.13 14.06
C VAL A 191 6.20 9.98 14.67
N CYS A 192 7.49 10.21 14.88
CA CYS A 192 8.34 9.31 15.65
C CYS A 192 7.83 9.20 17.09
N TYR A 193 7.66 7.98 17.61
CA TYR A 193 7.10 7.73 18.94
C TYR A 193 8.14 7.58 20.06
N GLY A 194 9.44 7.60 19.76
CA GLY A 194 10.50 7.38 20.76
C GLY A 194 11.87 7.88 20.31
N GLY A 195 12.83 7.81 21.24
CA GLY A 195 14.20 8.32 21.07
C GLY A 195 14.27 9.84 20.98
N LEU A 196 15.45 10.35 20.59
CA LEU A 196 15.73 11.80 20.45
C LEU A 196 14.83 12.52 19.44
N ARG A 197 14.16 11.76 18.56
CA ARG A 197 13.31 12.28 17.50
C ARG A 197 11.83 12.22 17.84
N LYS A 198 11.47 11.86 19.08
CA LYS A 198 10.07 11.76 19.51
C LYS A 198 9.31 13.05 19.18
N GLY A 199 8.16 12.92 18.53
CA GLY A 199 7.33 14.04 18.09
C GLY A 199 7.65 14.61 16.71
N GLN A 200 8.86 14.36 16.18
CA GLN A 200 9.23 14.82 14.84
C GLN A 200 8.55 13.99 13.74
N ALA A 201 8.46 14.56 12.54
CA ALA A 201 7.91 13.88 11.37
C ALA A 201 8.60 12.53 11.10
N LEU A 202 7.79 11.50 10.84
CA LEU A 202 8.29 10.19 10.41
C LEU A 202 8.90 10.28 9.00
N SER A 203 9.87 9.42 8.66
CA SER A 203 10.34 9.30 7.27
C SER A 203 9.42 8.41 6.43
N ARG A 204 9.39 8.64 5.11
CA ARG A 204 8.65 7.79 4.15
C ARG A 204 9.08 6.33 4.22
N GLN A 205 10.38 6.08 4.38
CA GLN A 205 10.94 4.74 4.50
C GLN A 205 10.45 4.06 5.77
N ARG A 206 10.41 4.78 6.90
CA ARG A 206 9.93 4.21 8.17
C ARG A 206 8.43 3.94 8.13
N LEU A 207 7.64 4.80 7.49
CA LEU A 207 6.21 4.54 7.26
C LEU A 207 6.00 3.26 6.45
N SER A 208 6.74 3.10 5.34
CA SER A 208 6.69 1.87 4.55
C SER A 208 7.13 0.65 5.35
N LYS A 209 8.08 0.81 6.28
CA LYS A 209 8.54 -0.27 7.16
C LYS A 209 7.47 -0.64 8.19
N TRP A 210 6.74 0.30 8.78
CA TRP A 210 5.62 0.00 9.69
C TRP A 210 4.55 -0.86 9.03
N VAL A 211 4.20 -0.56 7.78
CA VAL A 211 3.25 -1.38 7.01
C VAL A 211 3.74 -2.82 6.85
N VAL A 212 5.03 -3.02 6.62
CA VAL A 212 5.64 -4.36 6.52
C VAL A 212 5.67 -5.05 7.88
N GLU A 213 6.06 -4.33 8.95
CA GLU A 213 6.11 -4.85 10.33
C GLU A 213 4.74 -5.39 10.79
N VAL A 214 3.62 -4.75 10.40
CA VAL A 214 2.28 -5.28 10.70
C VAL A 214 2.05 -6.64 10.05
N ILE A 215 2.43 -6.80 8.78
CA ILE A 215 2.26 -8.07 8.06
C ILE A 215 3.18 -9.13 8.68
N GLU A 216 4.42 -8.77 8.97
CA GLU A 216 5.39 -9.69 9.57
C GLU A 216 4.92 -10.20 10.94
N GLU A 217 4.44 -9.29 11.78
CA GLU A 217 3.95 -9.64 13.11
C GLU A 217 2.67 -10.48 13.05
N ALA A 218 1.78 -10.22 12.09
CA ALA A 218 0.56 -11.01 11.90
C ALA A 218 0.85 -12.48 11.56
N TYR A 219 1.88 -12.74 10.75
CA TYR A 219 2.32 -14.09 10.43
C TYR A 219 3.01 -14.74 11.63
N LYS A 220 3.88 -13.99 12.31
CA LYS A 220 4.58 -14.45 13.51
C LYS A 220 3.59 -14.84 14.61
N SER A 221 2.56 -14.04 14.87
CA SER A 221 1.54 -14.32 15.90
C SER A 221 0.71 -15.57 15.59
N ARG A 222 0.72 -16.04 14.34
CA ARG A 222 0.05 -17.28 13.89
C ARG A 222 1.02 -18.46 13.75
N GLY A 223 2.30 -18.28 14.06
CA GLY A 223 3.32 -19.31 13.86
C GLY A 223 3.55 -19.67 12.38
N LEU A 224 3.18 -18.78 11.45
CA LEU A 224 3.28 -19.03 10.02
C LEU A 224 4.58 -18.45 9.44
N PRO A 225 5.22 -19.13 8.47
CA PRO A 225 6.40 -18.61 7.81
C PRO A 225 6.05 -17.38 6.96
N LEU A 226 6.93 -16.38 6.97
CA LEU A 226 6.79 -15.23 6.07
C LEU A 226 6.97 -15.68 4.62
N LEU A 227 6.01 -15.30 3.77
CA LEU A 227 6.15 -15.44 2.33
C LEU A 227 7.15 -14.38 1.82
N LEU A 228 7.93 -14.75 0.80
CA LEU A 228 9.07 -14.01 0.25
C LEU A 228 8.89 -12.47 0.18
N ASN A 229 9.95 -11.73 0.53
CA ASN A 229 10.19 -10.30 0.25
C ASN A 229 8.93 -9.40 0.27
N ILE A 230 8.28 -9.30 1.43
CA ILE A 230 7.17 -8.37 1.65
C ILE A 230 7.64 -6.93 1.41
N ARG A 231 6.85 -6.17 0.64
CA ARG A 231 7.11 -4.75 0.37
C ARG A 231 5.90 -3.94 0.75
N GLY A 232 6.09 -2.77 1.35
CA GLY A 232 4.98 -1.87 1.71
C GLY A 232 4.10 -1.53 0.50
N HIS A 233 4.66 -1.44 -0.71
CA HIS A 233 3.90 -1.20 -1.95
C HIS A 233 2.92 -2.32 -2.34
N SER A 234 3.12 -3.55 -1.82
CA SER A 234 2.24 -4.68 -2.10
C SER A 234 0.83 -4.50 -1.53
N THR A 235 0.64 -3.68 -0.49
CA THR A 235 -0.70 -3.34 0.04
C THR A 235 -1.61 -2.76 -0.99
N ARG A 236 -1.09 -1.94 -1.93
CA ARG A 236 -1.88 -1.41 -3.04
C ARG A 236 -2.39 -2.51 -3.94
N SER A 237 -1.54 -3.46 -4.32
CA SER A 237 -1.93 -4.60 -5.15
C SER A 237 -2.97 -5.45 -4.45
N VAL A 238 -2.74 -5.80 -3.18
CA VAL A 238 -3.62 -6.68 -2.40
C VAL A 238 -4.98 -6.01 -2.14
N SER A 239 -5.01 -4.78 -1.62
CA SER A 239 -6.26 -4.06 -1.31
C SER A 239 -7.13 -3.86 -2.55
N THR A 240 -6.55 -3.34 -3.65
CA THR A 240 -7.30 -3.10 -4.90
C THR A 240 -7.78 -4.39 -5.55
N SER A 241 -7.02 -5.49 -5.43
CA SER A 241 -7.47 -6.80 -5.92
C SER A 241 -8.62 -7.37 -5.10
N TRP A 242 -8.61 -7.18 -3.78
CA TRP A 242 -9.74 -7.52 -2.91
C TRP A 242 -10.97 -6.66 -3.18
N ALA A 243 -10.79 -5.36 -3.42
CA ALA A 243 -11.89 -4.47 -3.79
C ALA A 243 -12.53 -4.91 -5.12
N ALA A 244 -11.71 -5.23 -6.12
CA ALA A 244 -12.20 -5.75 -7.40
C ALA A 244 -12.92 -7.10 -7.25
N LEU A 245 -12.39 -8.01 -6.42
CA LEU A 245 -13.05 -9.29 -6.12
C LEU A 245 -14.43 -9.09 -5.47
N ARG A 246 -14.58 -8.05 -4.65
CA ARG A 246 -15.84 -7.68 -3.98
C ARG A 246 -16.77 -6.80 -4.84
N GLY A 247 -16.47 -6.61 -6.12
CA GLY A 247 -17.35 -5.91 -7.05
C GLY A 247 -17.25 -4.39 -7.05
N VAL A 248 -16.24 -3.79 -6.39
CA VAL A 248 -16.03 -2.33 -6.49
C VAL A 248 -15.67 -1.97 -7.94
N PRO A 249 -16.34 -0.96 -8.56
CA PRO A 249 -16.05 -0.56 -9.93
C PRO A 249 -14.58 -0.21 -10.16
N LEU A 250 -14.02 -0.63 -11.31
CA LEU A 250 -12.61 -0.36 -11.63
C LEU A 250 -12.30 1.14 -11.72
N SER A 251 -13.28 1.96 -12.10
CA SER A 251 -13.17 3.43 -12.10
C SER A 251 -12.89 3.97 -10.70
N GLU A 252 -13.64 3.52 -9.69
CA GLU A 252 -13.44 3.89 -8.28
C GLU A 252 -12.11 3.39 -7.74
N ILE A 253 -11.74 2.14 -8.05
CA ILE A 253 -10.43 1.58 -7.66
C ILE A 253 -9.29 2.41 -8.27
N CYS A 254 -9.41 2.78 -9.55
CA CYS A 254 -8.41 3.61 -10.23
C CYS A 254 -8.37 5.02 -9.65
N ALA A 255 -9.53 5.61 -9.32
CA ALA A 255 -9.62 6.91 -8.67
C ALA A 255 -8.94 6.89 -7.29
N ALA A 256 -9.26 5.91 -6.44
CA ALA A 256 -8.65 5.76 -5.12
C ALA A 256 -7.13 5.56 -5.21
N ALA A 257 -6.67 4.69 -6.11
CA ALA A 257 -5.25 4.41 -6.31
C ALA A 257 -4.49 5.48 -7.11
N SER A 258 -5.14 6.55 -7.59
CA SER A 258 -4.52 7.57 -8.46
C SER A 258 -3.93 6.96 -9.74
N TRP A 259 -4.66 6.05 -10.40
CA TRP A 259 -4.30 5.43 -11.69
C TRP A 259 -5.10 6.02 -12.84
N ALA A 260 -4.40 6.37 -13.92
CA ALA A 260 -5.03 6.94 -15.11
C ALA A 260 -5.87 5.92 -15.91
N SER A 261 -5.70 4.61 -15.71
CA SER A 261 -6.44 3.60 -16.44
C SER A 261 -6.51 2.24 -15.73
N ALA A 262 -7.60 1.51 -16.00
CA ALA A 262 -7.78 0.12 -15.57
C ALA A 262 -6.67 -0.81 -16.09
N CYS A 263 -6.07 -0.51 -17.25
CA CYS A 263 -4.92 -1.25 -17.76
C CYS A 263 -3.72 -1.19 -16.79
N THR A 264 -3.53 -0.07 -16.08
CA THR A 264 -2.48 0.06 -15.07
C THR A 264 -2.72 -0.93 -13.93
N PHE A 265 -3.96 -1.01 -13.44
CA PHE A 265 -4.35 -2.00 -12.43
C PHE A 265 -4.12 -3.43 -12.94
N ALA A 266 -4.74 -3.80 -14.07
CA ALA A 266 -4.72 -5.16 -14.60
C ALA A 266 -3.31 -5.68 -14.92
N ARG A 267 -2.42 -4.81 -15.42
CA ARG A 267 -1.07 -5.21 -15.84
C ARG A 267 -0.07 -5.27 -14.69
N PHE A 268 -0.19 -4.37 -13.71
CA PHE A 268 0.89 -4.15 -12.73
C PHE A 268 0.51 -4.41 -11.28
N TYR A 269 -0.78 -4.41 -10.95
CA TYR A 269 -1.23 -4.45 -9.56
C TYR A 269 -2.19 -5.58 -9.25
N ARG A 270 -2.95 -6.07 -10.24
CA ARG A 270 -3.89 -7.18 -10.05
C ARG A 270 -3.14 -8.46 -9.66
N VAL A 271 -3.40 -8.92 -8.44
CA VAL A 271 -2.95 -10.20 -7.89
C VAL A 271 -4.16 -11.10 -7.63
N ASN A 272 -3.97 -12.41 -7.71
CA ASN A 272 -5.02 -13.39 -7.48
C ASN A 272 -5.24 -13.56 -5.97
N VAL A 273 -6.25 -12.85 -5.44
CA VAL A 273 -6.64 -12.90 -4.03
C VAL A 273 -7.76 -13.91 -3.75
N ALA A 274 -8.29 -14.58 -4.78
CA ALA A 274 -9.24 -15.66 -4.57
C ALA A 274 -8.52 -16.85 -3.91
N ALA A 275 -9.16 -17.50 -2.95
CA ALA A 275 -8.63 -18.71 -2.33
C ALA A 275 -8.40 -19.80 -3.39
N HIS A 276 -7.46 -20.70 -3.12
CA HIS A 276 -7.22 -21.86 -3.98
C HIS A 276 -8.53 -22.63 -4.19
N HIS A 277 -8.83 -22.82 -5.47
CA HIS A 277 -10.07 -23.32 -6.08
C HIS A 277 -10.94 -24.30 -5.28
N ALA A 278 -12.21 -23.91 -5.09
CA ALA A 278 -13.35 -24.81 -4.88
C ALA A 278 -13.44 -25.92 -5.95
N VAL A 279 -12.81 -25.75 -7.12
CA VAL A 279 -12.74 -26.78 -8.17
C VAL A 279 -11.95 -28.01 -7.71
N ALA A 280 -10.81 -27.84 -7.01
CA ALA A 280 -10.08 -29.01 -6.49
C ALA A 280 -10.90 -29.73 -5.41
N ALA A 281 -11.54 -28.98 -4.52
CA ALA A 281 -12.45 -29.55 -3.53
C ALA A 281 -13.65 -30.26 -4.18
N ALA A 282 -14.25 -29.69 -5.23
CA ALA A 282 -15.37 -30.26 -5.95
C ALA A 282 -15.00 -31.46 -6.86
N VAL A 283 -13.76 -31.54 -7.33
CA VAL A 283 -13.25 -32.65 -8.15
C VAL A 283 -12.83 -33.85 -7.30
N PHE A 284 -12.37 -33.63 -6.07
CA PHE A 284 -11.89 -34.69 -5.17
C PHE A 284 -12.85 -35.02 -4.01
N GLN A 285 -14.03 -34.40 -3.93
CA GLN A 285 -15.10 -34.86 -3.05
C GLN A 285 -15.81 -36.05 -3.72
N GLU A 286 -15.60 -37.25 -3.20
CA GLU A 286 -16.41 -38.41 -3.59
C GLU A 286 -17.88 -38.14 -3.25
N PRO A 287 -18.83 -38.48 -4.14
CA PRO A 287 -20.24 -38.34 -3.84
C PRO A 287 -20.58 -39.27 -2.67
N SER A 288 -20.98 -38.69 -1.53
CA SER A 288 -21.58 -39.44 -0.43
C SER A 288 -22.79 -40.20 -0.98
N GLY A 289 -22.66 -41.51 -1.09
CA GLY A 289 -23.71 -42.40 -1.59
C GLY A 289 -24.97 -42.32 -0.73
N PRO A 290 -26.16 -42.56 -1.33
CA PRO A 290 -27.42 -42.52 -0.60
C PRO A 290 -27.45 -43.67 0.42
N SER A 291 -27.82 -43.33 1.66
CA SER A 291 -28.16 -44.28 2.73
C SER A 291 -29.51 -44.93 2.48
#